data_AF-A0A938GJY8-F1
#
_entry.id   AF-A0A938GJY8-F1
#
_cell.length_a   1.000
_cell.length_b   1.000
_cell.length_c   1.000
_cell.angle_alpha   90.00
_cell.angle_beta   90.00
_cell.angle_gamma   90.00
#
_symmetry.space_group_name_H-M   'P 1'
#
loop_
_entity.id
_entity.type
_entity.pdbx_description
1 polymer ?
#
loop_
_entity_poly.entity_id
_entity_poly.type
_entity_poly.pdbx_seq_one_letter_code
_entity_poly.pdbx_strand_id
1 'polypeptide(L)' 'SGGHYTWWSPMAGARARNVGWRIDYFLITAPLRPRLKSAFIRSEVMGSDHCPVGIEL' A
#
# COMPACT_ATOMS: atom_id res chain seq x y z
N SER A 1 9.26 9.45 -7.97
CA SER A 1 8.38 9.29 -6.78
C SER A 1 8.66 7.92 -6.18
N GLY A 2 8.90 7.87 -4.86
CA GLY A 2 9.16 6.64 -4.11
C GLY A 2 8.36 6.63 -2.80
N GLY A 3 8.50 5.61 -1.97
CA GLY A 3 7.86 5.58 -0.65
C GLY A 3 6.42 5.05 -0.61
N HIS A 4 5.91 4.48 -1.71
CA HIS A 4 4.60 3.81 -1.76
C HIS A 4 4.71 2.37 -1.24
N TYR A 5 5.10 2.22 0.01
CA TYR A 5 5.24 0.94 0.68
C TYR A 5 3.98 0.56 1.43
N THR A 6 3.77 -0.74 1.57
CA THR A 6 2.63 -1.30 2.29
C THR A 6 3.08 -2.18 3.43
N TRP A 7 4.37 -2.51 3.49
CA TRP A 7 5.02 -3.26 4.55
C TRP A 7 6.34 -2.62 4.96
N TRP A 8 6.64 -2.69 6.26
CA TRP A 8 7.92 -2.29 6.83
C TRP A 8 8.36 -3.30 7.90
N SER A 9 9.65 -3.60 7.94
CA SER A 9 10.20 -4.44 9.01
C SER A 9 9.88 -3.83 10.39
N PRO A 10 9.46 -4.64 11.38
CA PRO A 10 9.32 -4.18 12.77
C PRO A 10 10.65 -3.73 13.39
N MET A 11 11.78 -4.11 12.78
CA MET A 11 13.11 -3.82 13.29
C MET A 11 13.60 -2.43 12.88
N ALA A 12 14.49 -1.88 13.69
CA ALA A 12 15.24 -0.66 13.41
C ALA A 12 14.39 0.57 13.04
N GLY A 13 13.09 0.61 13.37
CA GLY A 13 12.23 1.75 13.04
C GLY A 13 12.04 1.96 11.53
N ALA A 14 12.02 0.89 10.73
CA ALA A 14 11.95 0.97 9.28
C ALA A 14 10.74 1.78 8.77
N ARG A 15 9.58 1.68 9.44
CA ARG A 15 8.37 2.46 9.11
C ARG A 15 8.57 3.96 9.28
N ALA A 16 9.19 4.39 10.38
CA ALA A 16 9.47 5.81 10.64
C ALA A 16 10.48 6.42 9.65
N ARG A 17 11.45 5.62 9.19
CA ARG A 17 12.41 6.01 8.14
C ARG A 17 11.88 5.81 6.72
N ASN A 18 10.64 5.33 6.59
CA ASN A 18 10.02 4.95 5.34
C ASN A 18 10.89 4.04 4.46
N VAL A 19 11.51 3.01 5.06
CA VAL A 19 12.28 1.98 4.35
C VAL A 19 11.43 0.72 4.32
N GLY A 20 10.71 0.52 3.21
CA GLY A 20 9.69 -0.51 3.11
C GLY A 20 9.65 -1.20 1.76
N TRP A 21 8.71 -2.12 1.64
CA TRP A 21 8.44 -2.88 0.44
C TRP A 21 6.97 -2.68 0.06
N ARG A 22 6.68 -2.73 -1.24
CA ARG A 22 5.31 -2.77 -1.73
C ARG A 22 4.98 -4.22 -2.07
N ILE A 23 4.17 -4.85 -1.23
CA ILE A 23 3.86 -6.29 -1.38
C ILE A 23 2.35 -6.58 -1.36
N ASP A 24 1.51 -5.56 -1.18
CA ASP A 24 0.05 -5.68 -1.16
C ASP A 24 -0.56 -5.03 -2.41
N TYR A 25 -1.40 -5.78 -3.14
CA TYR A 25 -1.89 -5.39 -4.47
C TYR A 25 -3.35 -5.75 -4.69
N PHE A 26 -4.08 -4.86 -5.37
CA PHE A 26 -5.28 -5.22 -6.11
C PHE A 26 -4.90 -5.46 -7.57
N LEU A 27 -5.07 -6.70 -8.03
CA LEU A 27 -4.93 -7.06 -9.44
C LEU A 27 -6.32 -7.07 -10.06
N ILE A 28 -6.48 -6.31 -11.14
CA ILE A 28 -7.76 -6.19 -11.86
C ILE A 28 -7.62 -6.66 -13.30
N THR A 29 -8.71 -7.19 -13.86
CA THR A 29 -8.77 -7.56 -15.27
C THR A 29 -8.94 -6.31 -16.14
N ALA A 30 -8.51 -6.38 -17.41
CA ALA A 30 -8.62 -5.25 -18.33
C ALA A 30 -10.06 -4.69 -18.47
N PRO A 31 -11.13 -5.51 -18.48
CA PRO A 31 -12.50 -4.99 -18.51
C PRO A 31 -12.93 -4.18 -17.29
N LEU A 32 -12.27 -4.37 -16.14
CA LEU A 32 -12.55 -3.60 -14.92
C LEU A 32 -11.85 -2.23 -14.91
N ARG A 33 -10.85 -2.02 -15.78
CA ARG A 33 -10.04 -0.80 -15.83
C ARG A 33 -10.87 0.49 -16.00
N PRO A 34 -11.91 0.57 -16.85
CA PRO A 34 -12.71 1.78 -16.98
C PRO A 34 -13.54 2.12 -15.73
N ARG A 35 -13.74 1.15 -14.83
CA ARG A 35 -14.47 1.36 -13.57
C ARG A 35 -13.54 1.86 -12.46
N LEU A 36 -12.24 1.57 -12.53
CA LEU A 36 -11.30 2.01 -11.50
C LEU A 36 -11.24 3.55 -11.41
N LYS A 37 -11.78 4.12 -10.34
CA LYS A 37 -11.77 5.56 -10.03
C LYS A 37 -10.50 5.97 -9.29
N SER A 38 -10.08 5.17 -8.30
CA SER A 38 -8.89 5.46 -7.52
C SER A 38 -8.22 4.20 -6.95
N ALA A 39 -6.93 4.30 -6.64
CA ALA A 39 -6.16 3.30 -5.90
C ALA A 39 -5.26 4.03 -4.90
N PHE A 40 -5.25 3.59 -3.65
CA PHE A 40 -4.60 4.31 -2.55
C PHE A 40 -3.97 3.37 -1.52
N ILE A 41 -3.04 3.93 -0.74
CA ILE A 41 -2.36 3.28 0.40
C ILE A 41 -2.69 4.12 1.63
N ARG A 42 -3.01 3.47 2.76
CA ARG A 42 -3.33 4.12 4.04
C ARG A 42 -2.19 3.93 5.04
N SER A 43 -1.01 4.49 4.72
CA SER A 43 0.23 4.31 5.49
C SER A 43 0.17 4.85 6.91
N GLU A 44 -0.80 5.72 7.21
CA GLU A 44 -1.10 6.26 8.53
C GLU A 44 -1.77 5.25 9.47
N VAL A 45 -2.38 4.18 8.94
CA VAL A 45 -3.10 3.19 9.75
C VAL A 45 -2.12 2.21 10.39
N MET A 46 -2.08 2.19 11.72
CA MET A 46 -1.18 1.37 12.53
C MET A 46 -1.86 0.09 13.02
N GLY A 47 -1.08 -0.86 13.57
CA GLY A 47 -1.57 -2.10 14.18
C GLY A 47 -1.00 -3.38 13.57
N SER A 48 -0.38 -3.28 12.40
CA SER A 48 0.37 -4.35 11.72
C SER A 48 1.68 -3.78 11.18
N ASP A 49 2.62 -4.66 10.84
CA ASP A 49 3.78 -4.38 10.01
C ASP A 49 3.42 -4.04 8.56
N HIS A 50 2.17 -4.32 8.16
CA HIS A 50 1.53 -3.81 6.96
C HIS A 50 0.64 -2.58 7.22
N CYS A 51 0.29 -1.86 6.15
CA CYS A 51 -0.82 -0.90 6.13
C CYS A 51 -1.85 -1.27 5.05
N PRO A 52 -3.14 -0.90 5.21
CA PRO A 52 -4.16 -1.21 4.22
C PRO A 52 -3.91 -0.54 2.87
N VAL A 53 -4.29 -1.25 1.81
CA VAL A 53 -4.45 -0.70 0.46
C VAL A 53 -5.92 -0.76 0.06
N GLY A 54 -6.35 0.12 -0.83
CA GLY A 54 -7.73 0.18 -1.30
C GLY A 54 -7.85 0.65 -2.74
N ILE A 55 -8.97 0.32 -3.35
CA ILE A 55 -9.40 0.85 -4.64
C ILE A 55 -10.86 1.34 -4.55
N GLU A 56 -11.20 2.28 -5.41
CA GLU A 56 -12.58 2.70 -5.68
C GLU A 56 -12.93 2.37 -7.14
N LEU A 57 -14.12 1.78 -7.36
CA LEU A 57 -14.64 1.36 -8.67
C LEU A 57 -15.85 2.20 -9.13
#